data_AF-A0A928XN21-F1
#
_entry.id   AF-A0A928XN21-F1
#
_cell.length_a   1.000
_cell.length_b   1.000
_cell.length_c   1.000
_cell.angle_alpha   90.00
_cell.angle_beta   90.00
_cell.angle_gamma   90.00
#
_symmetry.space_group_name_H-M   'P 1'
#
loop_
_entity.id
_entity.type
_entity.pdbx_description
1 polymer ?
#
loop_
_entity_poly.entity_id
_entity_poly.type
_entity_poly.pdbx_seq_one_letter_code
_entity_poly.pdbx_strand_id
1 'polypeptide(L)'
;MRFWLLLLLVLAPGCRKVSERTLRDTESRSIKASCDREGKCELALVAGQHAPDKKALALHTTGNLVGVCDVGESNEPDATTDCRALVCDADVDCPPMHGLKDGTCINGLCREPSASIGVDDAVMLCFAGTGLGTTSPDRLALALNCGSPCRVPAVCRQP
;
A
#
# COMPACT_ATOMS: atom_id res chain seq x y z
N MET A 1 -36.71 49.58 20.06
CA MET A 1 -35.32 49.46 19.56
C MET A 1 -34.63 48.31 20.30
N ARG A 2 -34.46 47.15 19.67
CA ARG A 2 -33.58 46.08 20.16
C ARG A 2 -32.95 45.39 18.93
N PHE A 3 -31.73 45.81 18.63
CA PHE A 3 -30.86 45.16 17.66
C PHE A 3 -30.30 43.88 18.31
N TRP A 4 -30.65 42.71 17.77
CA TRP A 4 -29.94 41.46 18.05
C TRP A 4 -28.93 41.24 16.92
N LEU A 5 -27.66 41.35 17.27
CA LEU A 5 -26.52 40.99 16.45
C LEU A 5 -25.78 39.86 17.19
N LEU A 6 -25.01 39.06 16.43
CA LEU A 6 -24.10 37.99 16.88
C LEU A 6 -24.81 36.61 16.94
N LEU A 7 -24.28 35.51 16.40
CA LEU A 7 -22.97 35.23 15.82
C LEU A 7 -23.15 33.99 14.92
N LEU A 8 -23.01 34.13 13.60
CA LEU A 8 -22.92 32.97 12.70
C LEU A 8 -21.47 32.46 12.74
N LEU A 9 -21.21 31.51 13.63
CA LEU A 9 -20.00 30.67 13.60
C LEU A 9 -20.07 29.80 12.34
N VAL A 10 -19.50 30.30 11.25
CA VAL A 10 -19.22 29.49 10.06
C VAL A 10 -18.08 28.56 10.42
N LEU A 11 -18.42 27.35 10.87
CA LEU A 11 -17.51 26.20 10.90
C LEU A 11 -17.12 25.91 9.46
N ALA A 12 -16.02 26.50 8.99
CA ALA A 12 -15.40 26.09 7.76
C ALA A 12 -14.93 24.64 7.96
N PRO A 13 -15.45 23.65 7.21
CA PRO A 13 -14.88 22.32 7.25
C PRO A 13 -13.43 22.45 6.79
N GLY A 14 -12.50 22.17 7.70
CA GLY A 14 -11.07 22.25 7.42
C GLY A 14 -10.78 21.43 6.16
N CYS A 15 -10.29 22.09 5.11
CA CYS A 15 -9.84 21.42 3.90
C CYS A 15 -8.79 20.37 4.29
N ARG A 16 -9.18 19.09 4.32
CA ARG A 16 -8.22 17.99 4.32
C ARG A 16 -7.41 18.16 3.05
N LYS A 17 -6.16 18.59 3.18
CA LYS A 17 -5.24 18.67 2.04
C LYS A 17 -4.97 17.23 1.61
N VAL A 18 -5.71 16.80 0.60
CA VAL A 18 -5.55 15.54 -0.09
C VAL A 18 -4.33 15.66 -0.99
N SER A 19 -3.34 14.80 -0.79
CA SER A 19 -2.24 14.64 -1.74
C SER A 19 -2.65 13.62 -2.79
N GLU A 20 -2.75 14.05 -4.04
CA GLU A 20 -2.89 13.14 -5.17
C GLU A 20 -1.51 12.71 -5.66
N ARG A 21 -1.33 11.41 -5.92
CA ARG A 21 -0.11 10.84 -6.50
C ARG A 21 -0.43 9.63 -7.36
N THR A 22 0.49 9.28 -8.26
CA THR A 22 0.42 8.04 -9.04
C THR A 22 1.41 7.05 -8.45
N LEU A 23 0.88 5.96 -7.91
CA LEU A 23 1.65 4.84 -7.39
C LEU A 23 1.89 3.83 -8.51
N ARG A 24 3.01 3.12 -8.41
CA ARG A 24 3.33 1.98 -9.26
C ARG A 24 3.60 0.79 -8.36
N ASP A 25 3.08 -0.38 -8.72
CA ASP A 25 3.42 -1.61 -8.02
C ASP A 25 4.45 -2.44 -8.79
N THR A 26 4.90 -3.51 -8.16
CA THR A 26 5.86 -4.48 -8.74
C THR A 26 5.33 -5.23 -9.96
N GLU A 27 4.05 -5.12 -10.31
CA GLU A 27 3.47 -5.61 -11.56
C GLU A 27 3.31 -4.52 -12.61
N SER A 28 3.90 -3.35 -12.38
CA SER A 28 3.79 -2.17 -13.25
C SER A 28 2.36 -1.66 -13.42
N ARG A 29 1.46 -1.96 -12.47
CA ARG A 29 0.13 -1.35 -12.44
C ARG A 29 0.26 0.11 -12.03
N SER A 30 -0.52 0.97 -12.68
CA SER A 30 -0.58 2.40 -12.37
C SER A 30 -1.83 2.66 -11.55
N ILE A 31 -1.65 3.21 -10.35
CA ILE A 31 -2.73 3.42 -9.39
C ILE A 31 -2.75 4.90 -9.00
N LYS A 32 -3.88 5.57 -9.18
CA LYS A 32 -4.08 6.90 -8.64
C LYS A 32 -4.40 6.76 -7.15
N ALA A 33 -3.65 7.45 -6.32
CA ALA A 33 -3.85 7.50 -4.88
C ALA A 33 -4.16 8.92 -4.43
N SER A 34 -5.20 9.03 -3.61
CA SER A 34 -5.70 10.26 -3.02
C SER A 34 -5.64 10.07 -1.50
N CYS A 35 -4.56 10.57 -0.89
CA CYS A 35 -4.28 10.32 0.52
C CYS A 35 -4.48 11.57 1.38
N ASP A 36 -5.07 11.39 2.55
CA ASP A 36 -5.09 12.42 3.59
C ASP A 36 -3.81 12.39 4.45
N ARG A 37 -3.72 13.32 5.40
CA ARG A 37 -2.57 13.42 6.32
C ARG A 37 -2.55 12.32 7.39
N GLU A 38 -3.65 11.61 7.59
CA GLU A 38 -3.74 10.48 8.52
C GLU A 38 -3.24 9.19 7.85
N GLY A 39 -2.88 9.23 6.56
CA GLY A 39 -2.42 8.08 5.79
C GLY A 39 -3.56 7.25 5.20
N LYS A 40 -4.81 7.74 5.27
CA LYS A 40 -5.93 7.08 4.61
C LYS A 40 -5.92 7.46 3.13
N CYS A 41 -5.84 6.46 2.28
CA CYS A 41 -5.76 6.62 0.83
C CYS A 41 -6.99 6.02 0.15
N GLU A 42 -7.63 6.81 -0.71
CA GLU A 42 -8.53 6.29 -1.74
C GLU A 42 -7.70 5.93 -2.98
N LEU A 43 -7.91 4.73 -3.51
CA LEU A 43 -7.11 4.16 -4.59
C LEU A 43 -7.99 3.85 -5.79
N ALA A 44 -7.51 4.17 -6.99
CA ALA A 44 -8.16 3.85 -8.25
C ALA A 44 -7.14 3.30 -9.26
N LEU A 45 -7.44 2.14 -9.84
CA LEU A 45 -6.61 1.55 -10.88
C LEU A 45 -6.73 2.38 -12.17
N VAL A 46 -5.60 2.88 -12.68
CA VAL A 46 -5.52 3.67 -13.92
C VAL A 46 -5.11 2.80 -15.10
N ALA A 47 -4.14 1.90 -14.89
CA ALA A 47 -3.67 0.96 -15.90
C ALA A 47 -3.23 -0.36 -15.25
N GLY A 48 -3.51 -1.47 -15.92
CA GLY A 48 -3.31 -2.82 -15.39
C GLY A 48 -4.65 -3.56 -15.26
N GLN A 49 -4.68 -4.64 -14.48
CA GLN A 49 -5.88 -5.42 -14.20
C GLN A 49 -5.97 -5.76 -12.72
N HIS A 50 -7.20 -5.91 -12.24
CA HIS A 50 -7.48 -6.51 -10.94
C HIS A 50 -7.31 -8.02 -10.99
N ALA A 51 -7.04 -8.62 -9.83
CA ALA A 51 -7.22 -10.05 -9.65
C ALA A 51 -8.65 -10.48 -10.00
N PRO A 52 -8.85 -11.73 -10.48
CA PRO A 52 -10.19 -12.27 -10.70
C PRO A 52 -11.07 -12.09 -9.45
N ASP A 53 -12.32 -11.69 -9.66
CA ASP A 53 -13.33 -11.47 -8.60
C ASP A 53 -13.06 -10.30 -7.62
N LYS A 54 -11.98 -9.53 -7.83
CA LYS A 54 -11.70 -8.31 -7.06
C LYS A 54 -12.05 -7.07 -7.88
N LYS A 55 -12.52 -6.02 -7.19
CA LYS A 55 -13.05 -4.80 -7.84
C LYS A 55 -12.51 -3.50 -7.28
N ALA A 56 -11.79 -3.57 -6.16
CA ALA A 56 -11.27 -2.41 -5.48
C ALA A 56 -9.81 -2.63 -5.06
N LEU A 57 -9.18 -1.56 -4.60
CA LEU A 57 -7.80 -1.58 -4.09
C LEU A 57 -7.79 -1.10 -2.65
N ALA A 58 -6.94 -1.71 -1.83
CA ALA A 58 -6.63 -1.24 -0.49
C ALA A 58 -5.11 -1.08 -0.32
N LEU A 59 -4.71 -0.10 0.49
CA LEU A 59 -3.30 0.06 0.86
C LEU A 59 -2.97 -0.91 1.99
N HIS A 60 -1.86 -1.62 1.86
CA HIS A 60 -1.31 -2.51 2.88
C HIS A 60 -0.09 -1.88 3.53
N THR A 61 -0.16 -1.65 4.83
CA THR A 61 0.85 -0.93 5.62
C THR A 61 1.17 -1.63 6.95
N THR A 62 0.76 -2.89 7.13
CA THR A 62 0.94 -3.61 8.41
C THR A 62 2.33 -4.22 8.57
N GLY A 63 3.10 -4.33 7.48
CA GLY A 63 4.48 -4.81 7.47
C GLY A 63 5.51 -3.72 7.24
N ASN A 64 6.76 -4.13 7.03
CA ASN A 64 7.83 -3.23 6.65
C ASN A 64 7.71 -2.73 5.20
N LEU A 65 7.06 -3.48 4.32
CA LEU A 65 6.79 -3.11 2.95
C LEU A 65 5.40 -2.50 2.83
N VAL A 66 5.31 -1.45 2.02
CA VAL A 66 4.03 -0.87 1.64
C VAL A 66 3.59 -1.48 0.33
N GLY A 67 2.35 -1.94 0.28
CA GLY A 67 1.78 -2.57 -0.89
C GLY A 67 0.38 -2.07 -1.21
N VAL A 68 -0.12 -2.48 -2.36
CA VAL A 68 -1.52 -2.37 -2.74
C VAL A 68 -2.10 -3.77 -2.90
N CYS A 69 -3.30 -4.01 -2.37
CA CYS A 69 -3.99 -5.28 -2.50
C CYS A 69 -5.25 -5.13 -3.33
N ASP A 70 -5.55 -6.14 -4.13
CA ASP A 70 -6.86 -6.30 -4.73
C ASP A 70 -7.85 -6.80 -3.68
N VAL A 71 -8.94 -6.06 -3.47
CA VAL A 71 -9.95 -6.35 -2.45
C VAL A 71 -11.33 -6.55 -3.06
N GLY A 72 -12.12 -7.39 -2.39
CA GLY A 72 -13.51 -7.66 -2.71
C GLY A 72 -14.46 -6.66 -2.03
N GLU A 73 -15.67 -7.10 -1.73
CA GLU A 73 -16.71 -6.24 -1.12
C GLU A 73 -16.39 -5.81 0.32
N SER A 74 -15.58 -6.58 1.04
CA SER A 74 -15.16 -6.28 2.42
C SER A 74 -14.22 -5.08 2.52
N ASN A 75 -13.63 -4.63 1.41
CA ASN A 75 -12.53 -3.66 1.36
C ASN A 75 -11.28 -4.07 2.16
N GLU A 76 -11.21 -5.34 2.58
CA GLU A 76 -10.06 -5.92 3.24
C GLU A 76 -9.44 -7.00 2.34
N PRO A 77 -8.12 -7.15 2.32
CA PRO A 77 -7.47 -8.22 1.59
C PRO A 77 -7.79 -9.57 2.24
N ASP A 78 -8.23 -10.54 1.44
CA ASP A 78 -8.50 -11.90 1.92
C ASP A 78 -7.18 -12.62 2.29
N ALA A 79 -6.10 -12.29 1.59
CA ALA A 79 -4.75 -12.76 1.88
C ALA A 79 -3.68 -11.79 1.36
N THR A 80 -2.50 -11.80 1.99
CA THR A 80 -1.33 -11.01 1.56
C THR A 80 -0.85 -11.37 0.15
N THR A 81 -1.24 -12.54 -0.38
CA THR A 81 -0.98 -12.94 -1.78
C THR A 81 -1.69 -12.07 -2.80
N ASP A 82 -2.74 -11.34 -2.39
CA ASP A 82 -3.47 -10.38 -3.23
C ASP A 82 -2.75 -9.03 -3.28
N CYS A 83 -1.66 -8.87 -2.53
CA CYS A 83 -0.93 -7.63 -2.39
C CYS A 83 0.33 -7.58 -3.27
N ARG A 84 0.66 -6.41 -3.77
CA ARG A 84 1.87 -6.10 -4.52
C ARG A 84 2.59 -4.94 -3.88
N ALA A 85 3.88 -5.13 -3.59
CA ALA A 85 4.72 -4.06 -3.07
C ALA A 85 4.73 -2.88 -4.04
N LEU A 86 4.72 -1.66 -3.49
CA LEU A 86 4.85 -0.43 -4.25
C LEU A 86 6.32 -0.18 -4.59
N VAL A 87 6.56 0.18 -5.85
CA VAL A 87 7.87 0.60 -6.33
C VAL A 87 7.97 2.12 -6.34
N CYS A 88 9.17 2.64 -6.12
CA CYS A 88 9.43 4.07 -6.05
C CYS A 88 10.79 4.40 -6.65
N ASP A 89 10.91 5.61 -7.17
CA ASP A 89 12.18 6.20 -7.59
C ASP A 89 12.66 7.23 -6.55
N ALA A 90 11.73 7.84 -5.78
CA ALA A 90 11.99 8.73 -4.66
C ALA A 90 10.90 8.63 -3.57
N ASP A 91 11.16 9.19 -2.38
CA ASP A 91 10.23 9.19 -1.22
C ASP A 91 8.83 9.74 -1.55
N VAL A 92 8.76 10.75 -2.43
CA VAL A 92 7.50 11.38 -2.87
C VAL A 92 6.56 10.42 -3.61
N ASP A 93 7.11 9.36 -4.19
CA ASP A 93 6.32 8.33 -4.89
C ASP A 93 5.60 7.41 -3.90
N CYS A 94 6.05 7.37 -2.64
CA CYS A 94 5.48 6.52 -1.60
C CYS A 94 4.34 7.23 -0.87
N PRO A 95 3.23 6.54 -0.54
CA PRO A 95 2.10 7.14 0.16
C PRO A 95 2.51 7.66 1.56
N PRO A 96 1.79 8.66 2.09
CA PRO A 96 2.08 9.21 3.40
C PRO A 96 1.81 8.18 4.50
N MET A 97 2.68 8.12 5.51
CA MET A 97 2.57 7.19 6.63
C MET A 97 2.88 7.88 7.95
N HIS A 98 2.17 7.49 9.02
CA HIS A 98 2.40 7.95 10.41
C HIS A 98 2.58 9.48 10.57
N GLY A 99 1.78 10.27 9.85
CA GLY A 99 1.82 11.73 9.91
C GLY A 99 2.92 12.39 9.07
N LEU A 100 3.70 11.61 8.33
CA LEU A 100 4.61 12.10 7.30
C LEU A 100 3.83 12.52 6.05
N LYS A 101 4.38 13.52 5.33
CA LYS A 101 3.80 14.00 4.07
C LYS A 101 3.98 12.97 2.94
N ASP A 102 5.08 12.25 2.98
CA ASP A 102 5.54 11.29 1.99
C ASP A 102 6.10 10.07 2.74
N GLY A 103 6.02 8.90 2.11
CA GLY A 103 6.58 7.66 2.66
C GLY A 103 8.11 7.60 2.50
N THR A 104 8.69 6.43 2.76
CA THR A 104 10.14 6.23 2.58
C THR A 104 10.41 5.28 1.42
N CYS A 105 11.25 5.69 0.47
CA CYS A 105 11.73 4.88 -0.63
C CYS A 105 13.11 4.30 -0.30
N ILE A 106 13.20 2.97 -0.22
CA ILE A 106 14.46 2.29 0.10
C ILE A 106 14.65 1.15 -0.91
N ASN A 107 15.76 1.20 -1.64
CA ASN A 107 16.09 0.21 -2.67
C ASN A 107 14.98 0.01 -3.70
N GLY A 108 14.31 1.11 -4.09
CA GLY A 108 13.25 1.10 -5.11
C GLY A 108 11.89 0.58 -4.64
N LEU A 109 11.71 0.37 -3.33
CA LEU A 109 10.44 -0.06 -2.73
C LEU A 109 10.00 0.91 -1.64
N CYS A 110 8.68 1.11 -1.54
CA CYS A 110 8.09 1.86 -0.43
C CYS A 110 8.11 1.02 0.84
N ARG A 111 8.68 1.57 1.90
CA ARG A 111 8.86 0.89 3.19
C ARG A 111 8.40 1.74 4.35
N GLU A 112 7.99 1.06 5.42
CA GLU A 112 7.82 1.59 6.76
C GLU A 112 9.02 1.16 7.61
N PRO A 113 10.07 1.99 7.75
CA PRO A 113 11.31 1.58 8.41
C PRO A 113 11.13 1.27 9.90
N SER A 114 10.07 1.78 10.54
CA SER A 114 9.78 1.49 11.95
C SER A 114 9.13 0.11 12.16
N ALA A 115 8.56 -0.48 11.11
CA ALA A 115 7.97 -1.82 11.16
C ALA A 115 9.02 -2.92 10.94
N SER A 116 8.91 -4.00 11.71
CA SER A 116 9.76 -5.18 11.55
C SER A 116 9.42 -5.94 10.27
N ILE A 117 10.42 -6.54 9.63
CA ILE A 117 10.21 -7.43 8.48
C ILE A 117 9.48 -8.69 8.94
N GLY A 118 8.28 -8.91 8.41
CA GLY A 118 7.38 -10.01 8.75
C GLY A 118 7.16 -11.02 7.62
N VAL A 119 6.28 -11.99 7.89
CA VAL A 119 5.86 -13.00 6.91
C VAL A 119 5.18 -12.34 5.70
N ASP A 120 4.37 -11.31 5.94
CA ASP A 120 3.65 -10.61 4.90
C ASP A 120 4.57 -9.92 3.90
N ASP A 121 5.68 -9.33 4.37
CA ASP A 121 6.70 -8.74 3.51
C ASP A 121 7.35 -9.77 2.59
N ALA A 122 7.64 -10.96 3.14
CA ALA A 122 8.18 -12.07 2.37
C ALA A 122 7.16 -12.60 1.35
N VAL A 123 5.87 -12.67 1.71
CA VAL A 123 4.79 -13.07 0.79
C VAL A 123 4.64 -12.07 -0.34
N MET A 124 4.52 -10.77 -0.04
CA MET A 124 4.36 -9.74 -1.08
C MET A 124 5.51 -9.74 -2.09
N LEU A 125 6.75 -9.82 -1.63
CA LEU A 125 7.89 -9.94 -2.55
C LEU A 125 7.91 -11.29 -3.26
N CYS A 126 7.48 -12.35 -2.59
CA CYS A 126 7.32 -13.65 -3.23
C CYS A 126 6.21 -13.65 -4.30
N PHE A 127 5.39 -12.61 -4.45
CA PHE A 127 4.42 -12.47 -5.54
C PHE A 127 4.61 -11.19 -6.40
N ALA A 128 5.66 -10.41 -6.13
CA ALA A 128 6.04 -9.19 -6.86
C ALA A 128 6.63 -9.41 -8.27
N GLY A 129 5.94 -9.01 -9.34
CA GLY A 129 6.44 -9.15 -10.72
C GLY A 129 6.15 -10.50 -11.38
N THR A 130 5.15 -11.22 -10.88
CA THR A 130 4.71 -12.50 -11.46
C THR A 130 3.44 -12.46 -12.27
N GLY A 131 2.86 -11.27 -12.40
CA GLY A 131 1.46 -11.17 -12.78
C GLY A 131 0.55 -11.89 -11.79
N LEU A 132 -0.74 -11.73 -12.02
CA LEU A 132 -1.78 -12.50 -11.35
C LEU A 132 -1.56 -14.00 -11.63
N GLY A 133 -0.91 -14.70 -10.69
CA GLY A 133 -0.93 -16.17 -10.63
C GLY A 133 0.31 -16.96 -11.08
N THR A 134 1.52 -16.42 -11.30
CA THR A 134 2.65 -17.25 -11.81
C THR A 134 4.06 -16.93 -11.28
N THR A 135 4.63 -17.70 -10.35
CA THR A 135 5.97 -17.60 -9.67
C THR A 135 7.24 -17.21 -10.52
N SER A 136 8.20 -16.44 -9.96
CA SER A 136 9.53 -16.11 -10.55
C SER A 136 10.73 -16.32 -9.59
N PRO A 137 11.98 -16.46 -10.11
CA PRO A 137 13.13 -16.99 -9.36
C PRO A 137 13.98 -15.99 -8.52
N ASP A 138 13.85 -14.68 -8.68
CA ASP A 138 14.73 -13.68 -7.99
C ASP A 138 14.38 -13.45 -6.50
N ARG A 139 13.47 -14.26 -5.93
CA ARG A 139 12.76 -14.03 -4.65
C ARG A 139 13.39 -14.71 -3.42
N LEU A 140 14.56 -15.32 -3.62
CA LEU A 140 15.28 -16.19 -2.69
C LEU A 140 15.75 -15.52 -1.40
N ALA A 141 16.11 -14.24 -1.46
CA ALA A 141 16.89 -13.59 -0.42
C ALA A 141 16.06 -13.09 0.79
N LEU A 142 14.76 -12.84 0.62
CA LEU A 142 13.91 -12.35 1.72
C LEU A 142 13.18 -13.44 2.50
N ALA A 143 12.88 -14.58 1.87
CA ALA A 143 12.35 -15.77 2.56
C ALA A 143 13.27 -16.23 3.70
N LEU A 144 14.59 -16.02 3.55
CA LEU A 144 15.61 -16.34 4.55
C LEU A 144 15.68 -15.34 5.72
N ASN A 145 15.11 -14.13 5.58
CA ASN A 145 15.26 -13.02 6.55
C ASN A 145 13.98 -12.73 7.36
N CYS A 146 12.90 -13.45 7.11
CA CYS A 146 11.68 -13.28 7.90
C CYS A 146 11.88 -13.90 9.29
N GLY A 147 11.52 -13.16 10.35
CA GLY A 147 11.78 -13.51 11.75
C GLY A 147 11.09 -14.79 12.21
N SER A 148 11.59 -15.39 13.31
CA SER A 148 11.12 -16.69 13.80
C SER A 148 9.78 -16.61 14.56
N PRO A 149 8.81 -17.51 14.27
CA PRO A 149 8.84 -18.54 13.24
C PRO A 149 8.33 -18.02 11.90
N CYS A 150 9.22 -17.93 10.90
CA CYS A 150 8.79 -17.59 9.56
C CYS A 150 8.25 -18.82 8.83
N ARG A 151 6.96 -18.83 8.54
CA ARG A 151 6.34 -19.86 7.69
C ARG A 151 6.10 -19.30 6.30
N VAL A 152 7.18 -19.14 5.55
CA VAL A 152 7.14 -18.82 4.10
C VAL A 152 6.23 -19.83 3.37
N PRO A 153 5.33 -19.45 2.46
CA PRO A 153 4.51 -20.40 1.69
C PRO A 153 5.37 -21.43 0.94
N ALA A 154 4.88 -22.66 0.76
CA ALA A 154 5.66 -23.73 0.12
C ALA A 154 6.15 -23.36 -1.29
N VAL A 155 5.33 -22.66 -2.06
CA VAL A 155 5.67 -22.14 -3.40
C VAL A 155 6.82 -21.12 -3.40
N CYS A 156 7.15 -20.57 -2.22
CA CYS A 156 8.22 -19.61 -1.99
C CYS A 156 9.44 -20.23 -1.30
N ARG A 157 9.42 -21.54 -0.98
CA ARG A 157 10.55 -22.27 -0.38
C ARG A 157 11.38 -22.92 -1.49
N GLN A 158 12.71 -22.89 -1.36
CA GLN A 158 13.57 -23.71 -2.22
C GLN A 158 13.41 -25.20 -1.90
N PRO A 159 13.59 -26.10 -2.89
CA PRO A 159 13.84 -27.52 -2.62
C PRO A 159 15.12 -27.75 -1.82
#